data_AF-A0A831WPQ3-F1
#
_entry.id   AF-A0A831WPQ3-F1
#
_cell.length_a   1.000
_cell.length_b   1.000
_cell.length_c   1.000
_cell.angle_alpha   90.00
_cell.angle_beta   90.00
_cell.angle_gamma   90.00
#
_symmetry.space_group_name_H-M   'P 1'
#
loop_
_entity.id
_entity.type
_entity.pdbx_description
1 polymer ?
#
loop_
_entity_poly.entity_id
_entity_poly.type
_entity_poly.pdbx_seq_one_letter_code
_entity_poly.pdbx_strand_id
1 'polypeptide(L)'
;MDQKLTRRGFNKLVLSGIAGSALGAFAGAPSLLANQKHVVVIGGGFGGASAAKYIRKLDPSINVTLIEPDSTFFTCPFSNWVMGGLKEMSDIAQTFDVLKNRYSVDIIHDSVTEIDPINHSVKTAGGTQLKYDRLIVSPGIDFKYDAIEGYSKEVAEKQMPHAYNAGPQTELLTQQLKDMKDGDNVLICPPGNPFRCPPGPYERASLIAHFVKKYKPNSKVIILDDKEKFSKQGLFMKGWERLYGDIIEWRSASMGGKVSGVDASTMTVETEFGPESGGVINVIPPQMAGKIAREAGLTDSSGWCPVNPITFESSIHPGAHVIGDACIAGAMPKSGFAASSQGKVAAAGIIRLMQGKVPAPPSLVNTCYSLVAPGYAISVAAVYKLTSDGIVSIKGAGGLTPMDADDDQLSEEATYARGWYKNIAQDIWG
;
A
#
# COMPACT_ATOMS: atom_id res chain seq x y z
N MET A 1 44.24 -23.09 76.01
CA MET A 1 43.84 -23.06 74.60
C MET A 1 42.44 -22.45 74.55
N ASP A 2 42.34 -21.16 74.86
CA ASP A 2 42.49 -20.02 73.93
C ASP A 2 41.17 -19.68 73.21
N GLN A 3 40.40 -18.78 73.83
CA GLN A 3 39.55 -17.84 73.11
C GLN A 3 39.87 -16.44 73.62
N LYS A 4 40.60 -15.67 72.79
CA LYS A 4 40.82 -14.24 72.95
C LYS A 4 39.77 -13.48 72.15
N LEU A 5 39.11 -12.54 72.80
CA LEU A 5 38.89 -11.18 72.30
C LEU A 5 38.46 -10.32 73.48
N THR A 6 39.34 -9.39 73.87
CA THR A 6 39.21 -8.56 75.07
C THR A 6 38.48 -7.24 74.80
N ARG A 7 37.75 -6.84 75.85
CA ARG A 7 37.08 -5.57 76.11
C ARG A 7 37.99 -4.34 75.94
N ARG A 8 37.34 -3.20 75.70
CA ARG A 8 37.81 -1.81 75.87
C ARG A 8 38.59 -1.23 74.70
N GLY A 9 37.81 -0.64 73.81
CA GLY A 9 38.22 0.56 73.12
C GLY A 9 37.02 1.13 72.42
N PHE A 10 36.46 2.23 72.95
CA PHE A 10 35.85 3.25 72.07
C PHE A 10 34.54 2.80 71.37
N ASN A 11 33.37 2.76 72.00
CA ASN A 11 32.50 3.93 72.02
C ASN A 11 31.15 3.62 72.71
N LYS A 12 31.15 3.55 74.04
CA LYS A 12 29.96 3.90 74.83
C LYS A 12 30.12 5.35 75.30
N LEU A 13 29.53 6.28 74.55
CA LEU A 13 29.03 7.56 75.03
C LEU A 13 27.64 7.68 74.36
N VAL A 14 26.58 7.14 74.97
CA VAL A 14 25.67 7.86 75.88
C VAL A 14 25.24 9.21 75.31
N LEU A 15 24.06 9.17 74.67
CA LEU A 15 22.94 10.10 74.88
C LEU A 15 23.26 11.60 75.01
N SER A 16 23.19 12.30 73.88
CA SER A 16 22.65 13.67 73.75
C SER A 16 22.40 13.87 72.25
N GLY A 17 21.30 14.40 71.73
CA GLY A 17 20.02 14.84 72.23
C GLY A 17 19.20 15.20 70.98
N ILE A 18 17.88 15.03 71.07
CA ILE A 18 16.84 15.87 70.45
C ILE A 18 16.93 16.22 68.95
N ALA A 19 15.83 15.87 68.27
CA ALA A 19 15.19 16.52 67.12
C ALA A 19 15.70 16.25 65.70
N GLY A 20 14.83 15.56 64.96
CA GLY A 20 14.33 16.07 63.69
C GLY A 20 15.16 15.71 62.47
N SER A 21 14.73 14.68 61.76
CA SER A 21 14.72 14.66 60.29
C SER A 21 13.91 13.45 59.83
N ALA A 22 12.81 13.73 59.14
CA ALA A 22 12.00 12.74 58.43
C ALA A 22 12.86 12.05 57.37
N LEU A 23 13.27 10.81 57.62
CA LEU A 23 13.71 9.89 56.56
C LEU A 23 12.47 9.11 56.13
N GLY A 24 11.72 9.77 55.24
CA GLY A 24 10.63 9.16 54.50
C GLY A 24 11.12 7.88 53.83
N ALA A 25 10.32 6.85 53.95
CA ALA A 25 10.42 5.63 53.19
C ALA A 25 10.43 5.95 51.69
N PHE A 26 11.60 6.04 51.08
CA PHE A 26 11.76 5.74 49.66
C PHE A 26 12.05 4.25 49.52
N ALA A 27 11.06 3.44 49.88
CA ALA A 27 10.84 2.21 49.15
C ALA A 27 10.53 2.69 47.72
N GLY A 28 11.53 2.60 46.83
CA GLY A 28 11.33 2.86 45.42
C GLY A 28 10.11 2.07 44.99
N ALA A 29 9.05 2.78 44.60
CA ALA A 29 7.94 2.16 43.92
C ALA A 29 8.55 1.33 42.79
N PRO A 30 8.25 0.02 42.66
CA PRO A 30 8.55 -0.65 41.40
C PRO A 30 7.94 0.23 40.33
N SER A 31 8.74 0.61 39.33
CA SER A 31 8.25 1.44 38.24
C SER A 31 6.94 0.86 37.75
N LEU A 32 5.85 1.59 37.98
CA LEU A 32 4.53 1.34 37.40
C LEU A 32 4.54 1.60 35.88
N LEU A 33 5.67 1.36 35.22
CA LEU A 33 5.70 1.05 33.81
C LEU A 33 5.19 -0.38 33.71
N ALA A 34 3.86 -0.53 33.81
CA ALA A 34 3.21 -1.66 33.19
C ALA A 34 3.83 -1.79 31.80
N ASN A 35 4.39 -2.97 31.47
CA ASN A 35 5.08 -3.23 30.22
C ASN A 35 4.08 -2.96 29.08
N GLN A 36 4.09 -1.72 28.58
CA GLN A 36 3.01 -1.21 27.77
C GLN A 36 3.15 -1.89 26.42
N LYS A 37 2.12 -2.63 26.04
CA LYS A 37 2.21 -3.47 24.85
C LYS A 37 2.51 -2.61 23.64
N HIS A 38 3.37 -3.10 22.76
CA HIS A 38 3.91 -2.33 21.65
C HIS A 38 3.68 -3.03 20.31
N VAL A 39 3.08 -2.31 19.37
CA VAL A 39 2.95 -2.72 17.98
C VAL A 39 3.84 -1.85 17.10
N VAL A 40 4.70 -2.48 16.31
CA VAL A 40 5.46 -1.79 15.27
C VAL A 40 4.75 -2.00 13.94
N VAL A 41 4.66 -0.96 13.12
CA VAL A 41 4.07 -0.98 11.79
C VAL A 41 5.10 -0.52 10.77
N ILE A 42 5.32 -1.30 9.72
CA ILE A 42 6.24 -0.98 8.61
C ILE A 42 5.41 -0.58 7.39
N GLY A 43 5.58 0.67 6.93
CA GLY A 43 4.92 1.24 5.76
C GLY A 43 3.66 2.05 6.11
N GLY A 44 3.65 3.33 5.75
CA GLY A 44 2.60 4.31 6.05
C GLY A 44 1.51 4.44 4.97
N GLY A 45 1.46 3.50 4.03
CA GLY A 45 0.41 3.48 3.00
C GLY A 45 -0.97 3.06 3.51
N PHE A 46 -1.88 2.78 2.58
CA PHE A 46 -3.29 2.44 2.87
C PHE A 46 -3.47 1.36 3.96
N GLY A 47 -2.64 0.32 3.97
CA GLY A 47 -2.72 -0.76 4.96
C GLY A 47 -2.17 -0.35 6.33
N GLY A 48 -0.88 0.00 6.40
CA GLY A 48 -0.22 0.29 7.66
C GLY A 48 -0.75 1.52 8.39
N ALA A 49 -1.04 2.62 7.70
CA ALA A 49 -1.65 3.79 8.34
C ALA A 49 -3.06 3.49 8.88
N SER A 50 -3.87 2.71 8.15
CA SER A 50 -5.17 2.23 8.65
C SER A 50 -4.99 1.41 9.93
N ALA A 51 -4.07 0.46 9.92
CA ALA A 51 -3.85 -0.42 11.05
C ALA A 51 -3.34 0.36 12.28
N ALA A 52 -2.35 1.25 12.10
CA ALA A 52 -1.81 2.07 13.17
C ALA A 52 -2.88 2.95 13.83
N LYS A 53 -3.68 3.64 13.02
CA LYS A 53 -4.82 4.45 13.49
C LYS A 53 -5.83 3.61 14.27
N TYR A 54 -6.25 2.49 13.70
CA TYR A 54 -7.32 1.68 14.30
C TYR A 54 -6.86 0.94 15.56
N ILE A 55 -5.57 0.59 15.69
CA ILE A 55 -5.03 0.08 16.96
C ILE A 55 -5.18 1.14 18.04
N ARG A 56 -4.63 2.35 17.83
CA ARG A 56 -4.71 3.45 18.80
C ARG A 56 -6.14 3.89 19.10
N LYS A 57 -7.02 3.87 18.11
CA LYS A 57 -8.44 4.24 18.25
C LYS A 57 -9.23 3.23 19.09
N LEU A 58 -8.94 1.93 18.94
CA LEU A 58 -9.69 0.86 19.59
C LEU A 58 -9.12 0.46 20.95
N ASP A 59 -7.80 0.57 21.13
CA ASP A 59 -7.12 0.33 22.41
C ASP A 59 -5.96 1.34 22.58
N PRO A 60 -6.24 2.54 23.15
CA PRO A 60 -5.23 3.57 23.37
C PRO A 60 -4.10 3.16 24.34
N SER A 61 -4.25 2.04 25.06
CA SER A 61 -3.20 1.53 25.95
C SER A 61 -2.04 0.87 25.19
N ILE A 62 -2.20 0.55 23.92
CA ILE A 62 -1.17 -0.06 23.07
C ILE A 62 -0.31 1.03 22.45
N ASN A 63 1.00 1.01 22.69
CA ASN A 63 1.94 1.86 21.97
C ASN A 63 2.04 1.41 20.52
N VAL A 64 2.08 2.38 19.60
CA VAL A 64 2.20 2.10 18.16
C VAL A 64 3.29 2.97 17.58
N THR A 65 4.31 2.33 17.00
CA THR A 65 5.33 3.01 16.19
C THR A 65 5.14 2.67 14.72
N LEU A 66 4.93 3.67 13.87
CA LEU A 66 4.89 3.54 12.41
C LEU A 66 6.24 3.99 11.82
N ILE A 67 6.87 3.11 11.05
CA ILE A 67 8.13 3.38 10.36
C ILE A 67 7.83 3.52 8.87
N GLU A 68 8.09 4.71 8.33
CA GLU A 68 7.81 5.08 6.95
C GLU A 68 8.87 6.08 6.46
N PRO A 69 9.70 5.74 5.47
CA PRO A 69 10.78 6.62 5.02
C PRO A 69 10.30 7.98 4.50
N ASP A 70 9.17 8.01 3.78
CA ASP A 70 8.69 9.24 3.16
C ASP A 70 7.89 10.09 4.16
N SER A 71 8.15 11.41 4.19
CA SER A 71 7.36 12.33 5.01
C SER A 71 5.98 12.63 4.42
N THR A 72 5.80 12.35 3.12
CA THR A 72 4.57 12.55 2.38
C THR A 72 4.24 11.29 1.59
N PHE A 73 3.05 10.73 1.81
CA PHE A 73 2.55 9.61 1.04
C PHE A 73 1.72 10.11 -0.15
N PHE A 74 2.17 9.83 -1.37
CA PHE A 74 1.37 10.10 -2.57
C PHE A 74 0.49 8.91 -2.91
N THR A 75 -0.81 9.13 -3.03
CA THR A 75 -1.75 8.07 -3.39
C THR A 75 -1.62 7.72 -4.87
N CYS A 76 -1.42 6.43 -5.17
CA CYS A 76 -1.50 5.93 -6.55
C CYS A 76 -2.95 5.89 -7.07
N PRO A 77 -3.98 5.56 -6.26
CA PRO A 77 -5.34 5.92 -6.61
C PRO A 77 -5.44 7.42 -6.90
N PHE A 78 -6.14 7.81 -7.96
CA PHE A 78 -6.28 9.20 -8.43
C PHE A 78 -5.00 9.83 -9.04
N SER A 79 -3.85 9.15 -9.06
CA SER A 79 -2.69 9.66 -9.82
C SER A 79 -2.93 9.70 -11.33
N ASN A 80 -3.77 8.80 -11.86
CA ASN A 80 -4.24 8.87 -13.25
C ASN A 80 -5.02 10.16 -13.54
N TRP A 81 -5.66 10.76 -12.53
CA TRP A 81 -6.39 12.03 -12.68
C TRP A 81 -5.43 13.21 -12.79
N VAL A 82 -4.25 13.11 -12.18
CA VAL A 82 -3.16 14.08 -12.40
C VAL A 82 -2.67 14.00 -13.83
N MET A 83 -2.43 12.79 -14.34
CA MET A 83 -2.02 12.57 -15.74
C MET A 83 -3.07 13.07 -16.75
N GLY A 84 -4.36 12.95 -16.40
CA GLY A 84 -5.47 13.48 -17.19
C GLY A 84 -5.71 14.99 -17.03
N GLY A 85 -4.92 15.69 -16.20
CA GLY A 85 -5.06 17.13 -15.94
C GLY A 85 -6.30 17.53 -15.13
N LEU A 86 -6.83 16.62 -14.31
CA LEU A 86 -8.02 16.83 -13.47
C LEU A 86 -7.69 17.09 -12.00
N LYS A 87 -6.43 16.87 -11.61
CA LYS A 87 -5.90 17.04 -10.26
C LYS A 87 -4.45 17.48 -10.30
N GLU A 88 -4.00 18.04 -9.19
CA GLU A 88 -2.59 18.32 -8.94
C GLU A 88 -1.96 17.27 -8.03
N MET A 89 -0.62 17.17 -8.01
CA MET A 89 0.10 16.25 -7.11
C MET A 89 -0.22 16.51 -5.63
N SER A 90 -0.47 17.77 -5.25
CA SER A 90 -0.87 18.14 -3.89
C SER A 90 -2.22 17.58 -3.47
N ASP A 91 -3.14 17.33 -4.41
CA ASP A 91 -4.44 16.72 -4.11
C ASP A 91 -4.32 15.24 -3.71
N ILE A 92 -3.21 14.61 -4.08
CA ILE A 92 -2.94 13.20 -3.81
C ILE A 92 -1.85 12.99 -2.75
N ALA A 93 -1.33 14.06 -2.17
CA ALA A 93 -0.38 14.04 -1.06
C ALA A 93 -1.08 13.85 0.28
N GLN A 94 -0.55 12.97 1.14
CA GLN A 94 -1.04 12.71 2.49
C GLN A 94 0.11 12.86 3.49
N THR A 95 -0.15 13.49 4.64
CA THR A 95 0.82 13.58 5.74
C THR A 95 0.44 12.65 6.89
N PHE A 96 1.36 12.45 7.81
CA PHE A 96 1.16 11.59 8.99
C PHE A 96 0.76 12.38 10.25
N ASP A 97 0.47 13.67 10.11
CA ASP A 97 0.27 14.59 11.23
C ASP A 97 -0.91 14.20 12.11
N VAL A 98 -2.02 13.73 11.52
CA VAL A 98 -3.18 13.34 12.33
C VAL A 98 -2.91 12.05 13.10
N LEU A 99 -2.21 11.09 12.49
CA LEU A 99 -1.80 9.87 13.19
C LEU A 99 -0.94 10.20 14.42
N LYS A 100 0.02 11.11 14.26
CA LYS A 100 0.87 11.60 15.35
C LYS A 100 0.09 12.39 16.40
N ASN A 101 -0.57 13.47 15.98
CA ASN A 101 -1.09 14.49 16.89
C ASN A 101 -2.42 14.10 17.53
N ARG A 102 -3.26 13.30 16.85
CA ARG A 102 -4.59 12.93 17.33
C ARG A 102 -4.66 11.50 17.86
N TYR A 103 -3.92 10.57 17.26
CA TYR A 103 -3.94 9.16 17.64
C TYR A 103 -2.69 8.72 18.42
N SER A 104 -1.70 9.61 18.61
CA SER A 104 -0.46 9.33 19.32
C SER A 104 0.26 8.10 18.78
N VAL A 105 0.33 8.00 17.44
CA VAL A 105 1.21 7.06 16.74
C VAL A 105 2.59 7.71 16.65
N ASP A 106 3.61 7.02 17.15
CA ASP A 106 4.99 7.48 17.00
C ASP A 106 5.45 7.23 15.57
N ILE A 107 5.81 8.30 14.85
CA ILE A 107 6.24 8.22 13.44
C ILE A 107 7.75 8.31 13.37
N ILE A 108 8.38 7.30 12.77
CA ILE A 108 9.82 7.28 12.47
C ILE A 108 10.00 7.34 10.96
N HIS A 109 10.61 8.43 10.49
CA HIS A 109 10.99 8.59 9.09
C HIS A 109 12.34 7.90 8.82
N ASP A 110 12.28 6.59 8.60
CA ASP A 110 13.43 5.75 8.30
C ASP A 110 12.95 4.49 7.53
N SER A 111 13.88 3.76 6.93
CA SER A 111 13.60 2.47 6.29
C SER A 111 13.94 1.32 7.24
N VAL A 112 13.09 0.31 7.32
CA VAL A 112 13.45 -0.96 8.00
C VAL A 112 14.35 -1.78 7.09
N THR A 113 15.48 -2.25 7.63
CA THR A 113 16.45 -3.08 6.91
C THR A 113 16.48 -4.52 7.41
N GLU A 114 15.98 -4.78 8.62
CA GLU A 114 16.01 -6.10 9.23
C GLU A 114 14.78 -6.33 10.10
N ILE A 115 14.19 -7.52 10.00
CA ILE A 115 13.17 -8.03 10.91
C ILE A 115 13.74 -9.28 11.56
N ASP A 116 13.84 -9.27 12.88
CA ASP A 116 14.22 -10.41 13.70
C ASP A 116 12.96 -11.01 14.32
N PRO A 117 12.40 -12.09 13.75
CA PRO A 117 11.18 -12.72 14.26
C PRO A 117 11.43 -13.54 15.54
N ILE A 118 12.67 -13.92 15.83
CA ILE A 118 13.02 -14.72 17.03
C ILE A 118 13.05 -13.81 18.26
N ASN A 119 13.73 -12.67 18.15
CA ASN A 119 13.86 -11.74 19.26
C ASN A 119 12.78 -10.64 19.24
N HIS A 120 11.80 -10.75 18.33
CA HIS A 120 10.72 -9.78 18.13
C HIS A 120 11.21 -8.33 18.05
N SER A 121 12.14 -8.06 17.12
CA SER A 121 12.64 -6.71 16.87
C SER A 121 12.73 -6.35 15.40
N VAL A 122 12.74 -5.05 15.12
CA VAL A 122 13.10 -4.48 13.82
C VAL A 122 14.31 -3.57 13.96
N LYS A 123 15.10 -3.45 12.90
CA LYS A 123 16.22 -2.52 12.79
C LYS A 123 16.01 -1.59 11.61
N THR A 124 16.21 -0.30 11.83
CA THR A 124 16.15 0.71 10.77
C THR A 124 17.53 0.99 10.16
N ALA A 125 17.56 1.58 8.98
CA ALA A 125 18.80 1.96 8.30
C ALA A 125 19.61 2.97 9.12
N GLY A 126 18.94 3.88 9.84
CA GLY A 126 19.56 4.80 10.79
C GLY A 126 20.07 4.15 12.09
N GLY A 127 19.90 2.83 12.25
CA GLY A 127 20.43 2.06 13.39
C GLY A 127 19.49 1.97 14.59
N THR A 128 18.27 2.50 14.50
CA THR A 128 17.27 2.35 15.57
C THR A 128 16.83 0.89 15.64
N GLN A 129 16.80 0.32 16.85
CA GLN A 129 16.27 -1.01 17.09
C GLN A 129 15.04 -0.93 17.99
N LEU A 130 13.93 -1.52 17.55
CA LEU A 130 12.67 -1.52 18.28
C LEU A 130 12.21 -2.94 18.55
N LYS A 131 11.87 -3.24 19.81
CA LYS A 131 11.17 -4.46 20.20
C LYS A 131 9.67 -4.30 19.96
N TYR A 132 8.99 -5.38 19.65
CA TYR A 132 7.54 -5.39 19.47
C TYR A 132 6.91 -6.61 20.16
N ASP A 133 5.65 -6.49 20.59
CA ASP A 133 4.82 -7.65 20.93
C ASP A 133 4.14 -8.21 19.68
N ARG A 134 3.78 -7.33 18.74
CA ARG A 134 3.27 -7.68 17.41
C ARG A 134 3.84 -6.74 16.36
N LEU A 135 4.06 -7.27 15.16
CA LEU A 135 4.56 -6.51 14.02
C LEU A 135 3.52 -6.49 12.91
N ILE A 136 3.32 -5.34 12.26
CA ILE A 136 2.55 -5.21 11.02
C ILE A 136 3.51 -4.85 9.90
N VAL A 137 3.45 -5.60 8.80
CA VAL A 137 4.29 -5.42 7.62
C VAL A 137 3.39 -5.08 6.44
N SER A 138 3.41 -3.82 5.99
CA SER A 138 2.63 -3.33 4.85
C SER A 138 3.49 -2.55 3.83
N PRO A 139 4.52 -3.19 3.24
CA PRO A 139 5.50 -2.51 2.41
C PRO A 139 5.03 -2.28 0.96
N GLY A 140 3.77 -2.60 0.65
CA GLY A 140 3.26 -2.52 -0.71
C GLY A 140 3.90 -3.53 -1.66
N ILE A 141 4.25 -3.05 -2.86
CA ILE A 141 4.85 -3.84 -3.94
C ILE A 141 6.31 -3.47 -4.16
N ASP A 142 7.05 -4.38 -4.76
CA ASP A 142 8.30 -4.11 -5.47
C ASP A 142 8.13 -4.53 -6.95
N PHE A 143 9.03 -4.06 -7.80
CA PHE A 143 8.95 -4.29 -9.25
C PHE A 143 10.02 -5.29 -9.70
N LYS A 144 9.64 -6.23 -10.57
CA LYS A 144 10.57 -7.13 -11.26
C LYS A 144 11.12 -6.41 -12.49
N TYR A 145 12.01 -5.45 -12.28
CA TYR A 145 12.51 -4.59 -13.35
C TYR A 145 13.18 -5.36 -14.49
N ASP A 146 13.84 -6.46 -14.16
CA ASP A 146 14.53 -7.37 -15.07
C ASP A 146 13.61 -8.38 -15.77
N ALA A 147 12.30 -8.34 -15.53
CA ALA A 147 11.35 -9.27 -16.17
C ALA A 147 11.05 -8.93 -17.63
N ILE A 148 11.40 -7.73 -18.10
CA ILE A 148 11.28 -7.29 -19.49
C ILE A 148 12.69 -6.93 -19.95
N GLU A 149 13.12 -7.51 -21.07
CA GLU A 149 14.48 -7.28 -21.59
C GLU A 149 14.72 -5.78 -21.84
N GLY A 150 15.88 -5.27 -21.44
CA GLY A 150 16.21 -3.85 -21.59
C GLY A 150 15.52 -2.90 -20.58
N TYR A 151 14.55 -3.38 -19.79
CA TYR A 151 13.94 -2.57 -18.74
C TYR A 151 14.74 -2.66 -17.44
N SER A 152 14.82 -1.55 -16.72
CA SER A 152 15.55 -1.43 -15.46
C SER A 152 14.94 -0.35 -14.58
N LYS A 153 15.36 -0.29 -13.31
CA LYS A 153 14.96 0.81 -12.42
C LYS A 153 15.38 2.17 -12.98
N GLU A 154 16.57 2.27 -13.57
CA GLU A 154 17.05 3.51 -14.17
C GLU A 154 16.19 3.93 -15.38
N VAL A 155 15.84 2.98 -16.25
CA VAL A 155 14.97 3.24 -17.40
C VAL A 155 13.59 3.70 -16.93
N ALA A 156 13.03 3.06 -15.90
CA ALA A 156 11.77 3.49 -15.30
C ALA A 156 11.87 4.92 -14.74
N GLU A 157 12.95 5.25 -14.04
CA GLU A 157 13.14 6.55 -13.37
C GLU A 157 13.38 7.72 -14.32
N LYS A 158 13.76 7.48 -15.58
CA LYS A 158 14.21 8.53 -16.50
C LYS A 158 13.49 8.57 -17.85
N GLN A 159 13.13 7.42 -18.43
CA GLN A 159 12.65 7.36 -19.82
C GLN A 159 11.26 6.73 -19.97
N MET A 160 11.02 5.56 -19.37
CA MET A 160 9.79 4.80 -19.55
C MET A 160 9.12 4.53 -18.20
N PRO A 161 8.56 5.56 -17.54
CA PRO A 161 8.06 5.44 -16.17
C PRO A 161 6.95 4.39 -16.07
N HIS A 162 6.94 3.63 -14.97
CA HIS A 162 5.81 2.77 -14.63
C HIS A 162 4.66 3.56 -14.01
N ALA A 163 4.96 4.62 -13.24
CA ALA A 163 4.00 5.37 -12.44
C ALA A 163 3.02 4.51 -11.60
N TYR A 164 3.46 3.34 -11.13
CA TYR A 164 2.73 2.44 -10.23
C TYR A 164 3.15 2.56 -8.76
N ASN A 165 4.14 3.42 -8.51
CA ASN A 165 4.36 4.13 -7.26
C ASN A 165 4.19 5.62 -7.58
N ALA A 166 3.32 6.32 -6.87
CA ALA A 166 3.02 7.73 -7.17
C ALA A 166 4.16 8.65 -6.68
N GLY A 167 4.01 9.96 -6.88
CA GLY A 167 5.08 10.93 -6.60
C GLY A 167 5.90 11.22 -7.87
N PRO A 168 7.24 11.18 -7.82
CA PRO A 168 8.11 11.58 -8.95
C PRO A 168 7.80 10.87 -10.27
N GLN A 169 7.41 9.60 -10.22
CA GLN A 169 7.05 8.84 -11.41
C GLN A 169 5.73 9.31 -12.07
N THR A 170 4.78 9.80 -11.27
CA THR A 170 3.54 10.42 -11.81
C THR A 170 3.86 11.75 -12.48
N GLU A 171 4.73 12.55 -11.87
CA GLU A 171 5.20 13.82 -12.43
C GLU A 171 5.95 13.61 -13.74
N LEU A 172 6.89 12.64 -13.78
CA LEU A 172 7.63 12.31 -14.98
C LEU A 172 6.71 11.91 -16.14
N LEU A 173 5.78 10.98 -15.91
CA LEU A 173 4.84 10.56 -16.96
C LEU A 173 3.93 11.73 -17.39
N THR A 174 3.45 12.53 -16.44
CA THR A 174 2.62 13.71 -16.76
C THR A 174 3.39 14.74 -17.59
N GLN A 175 4.66 14.96 -17.29
CA GLN A 175 5.50 15.88 -18.03
C GLN A 175 5.79 15.36 -19.44
N GLN A 176 6.13 14.07 -19.58
CA GLN A 176 6.31 13.42 -20.87
C GLN A 176 5.07 13.55 -21.76
N LEU A 177 3.86 13.37 -21.21
CA LEU A 177 2.60 13.56 -21.95
C LEU A 177 2.40 15.00 -22.43
N LYS A 178 2.79 16.00 -21.64
CA LYS A 178 2.69 17.43 -22.01
C LYS A 178 3.67 17.76 -23.15
N ASP A 179 4.88 17.24 -23.06
CA ASP A 179 5.99 17.50 -23.99
C ASP A 179 5.91 16.66 -25.28
N MET A 180 5.13 15.56 -25.26
CA MET A 180 4.88 14.71 -26.42
C MET A 180 4.38 15.54 -27.62
N LYS A 181 4.87 15.23 -28.83
CA LYS A 181 4.40 15.91 -30.05
C LYS A 181 3.03 15.37 -30.44
N ASP A 182 2.21 16.24 -31.01
CA ASP A 182 0.94 15.80 -31.59
C ASP A 182 1.21 14.86 -32.77
N GLY A 183 0.50 13.73 -32.82
CA GLY A 183 0.75 12.65 -33.78
C GLY A 183 1.62 11.51 -33.26
N ASP A 184 2.40 11.71 -32.18
CA ASP A 184 3.10 10.61 -31.52
C ASP A 184 2.11 9.77 -30.70
N ASN A 185 2.33 8.46 -30.60
CA ASN A 185 1.47 7.57 -29.81
C ASN A 185 1.98 7.38 -28.38
N VAL A 186 1.05 7.16 -27.45
CA VAL A 186 1.34 6.70 -26.09
C VAL A 186 1.18 5.18 -26.04
N LEU A 187 2.22 4.47 -25.61
CA LEU A 187 2.14 3.03 -25.35
C LEU A 187 1.94 2.79 -23.84
N ILE A 188 1.00 1.92 -23.47
CA ILE A 188 0.80 1.46 -22.09
C ILE A 188 0.94 -0.05 -22.07
N CYS A 189 1.91 -0.56 -21.31
CA CYS A 189 2.27 -1.98 -21.30
C CYS A 189 1.97 -2.58 -19.90
N PRO A 190 0.72 -3.00 -19.62
CA PRO A 190 0.38 -3.66 -18.36
C PRO A 190 0.92 -5.10 -18.27
N PRO A 191 1.23 -5.59 -17.07
CA PRO A 191 1.78 -6.94 -16.89
C PRO A 191 0.67 -8.00 -16.80
N GLY A 192 1.07 -9.27 -16.80
CA GLY A 192 0.25 -10.38 -16.34
C GLY A 192 -0.18 -10.27 -14.86
N ASN A 193 -1.14 -11.11 -14.46
CA ASN A 193 -1.62 -11.18 -13.06
C ASN A 193 -0.67 -11.99 -12.16
N PRO A 194 -0.65 -11.72 -10.83
CA PRO A 194 -1.32 -10.62 -10.14
C PRO A 194 -0.48 -9.33 -10.12
N PHE A 195 -1.16 -8.18 -10.09
CA PHE A 195 -0.55 -6.86 -9.92
C PHE A 195 -1.48 -5.91 -9.15
N ARG A 196 -0.93 -4.80 -8.64
CA ARG A 196 -1.67 -3.72 -7.95
C ARG A 196 -2.76 -3.16 -8.87
N CYS A 197 -3.93 -2.89 -8.31
CA CYS A 197 -5.08 -2.25 -8.95
C CYS A 197 -5.34 -2.74 -10.39
N PRO A 198 -5.97 -3.92 -10.57
CA PRO A 198 -6.22 -4.49 -11.90
C PRO A 198 -6.87 -3.56 -12.93
N PRO A 199 -7.84 -2.67 -12.59
CA PRO A 199 -8.41 -1.75 -13.59
C PRO A 199 -7.54 -0.50 -13.85
N GLY A 200 -6.45 -0.29 -13.10
CA GLY A 200 -5.61 0.90 -13.13
C GLY A 200 -5.00 1.28 -14.49
N PRO A 201 -4.46 0.34 -15.30
CA PRO A 201 -3.90 0.66 -16.61
C PRO A 201 -4.96 1.16 -17.60
N TYR A 202 -6.19 0.67 -17.47
CA TYR A 202 -7.30 0.96 -18.37
C TYR A 202 -8.00 2.27 -17.99
N GLU A 203 -8.05 2.61 -16.71
CA GLU A 203 -8.36 3.98 -16.27
C GLU A 203 -7.30 4.95 -16.78
N ARG A 204 -6.01 4.61 -16.65
CA ARG A 204 -4.91 5.43 -17.17
C ARG A 204 -5.06 5.68 -18.67
N ALA A 205 -5.30 4.64 -19.45
CA ALA A 205 -5.56 4.77 -20.89
C ALA A 205 -6.74 5.72 -21.17
N SER A 206 -7.81 5.60 -20.40
CA SER A 206 -8.99 6.47 -20.54
C SER A 206 -8.68 7.94 -20.27
N LEU A 207 -7.93 8.25 -19.21
CA LEU A 207 -7.62 9.63 -18.83
C LEU A 207 -6.46 10.24 -19.64
N ILE A 208 -5.53 9.42 -20.13
CA ILE A 208 -4.58 9.85 -21.15
C ILE A 208 -5.31 10.10 -22.47
N ALA A 209 -6.25 9.25 -22.88
CA ALA A 209 -7.10 9.48 -24.05
C ALA A 209 -7.89 10.79 -23.95
N HIS A 210 -8.43 11.10 -22.76
CA HIS A 210 -9.06 12.38 -22.47
C HIS A 210 -8.10 13.56 -22.70
N PHE A 211 -6.85 13.44 -22.22
CA PHE A 211 -5.82 14.45 -22.40
C PHE A 211 -5.42 14.62 -23.87
N VAL A 212 -5.08 13.53 -24.58
CA VAL A 212 -4.63 13.60 -25.99
C VAL A 212 -5.76 14.07 -26.90
N LYS A 213 -7.02 13.63 -26.69
CA LYS A 213 -8.17 14.13 -27.44
C LYS A 213 -8.28 15.66 -27.39
N LYS A 214 -7.89 16.27 -26.26
CA LYS A 214 -7.97 17.72 -26.05
C LYS A 214 -6.76 18.47 -26.57
N TYR A 215 -5.55 17.93 -26.41
CA TYR A 215 -4.31 18.67 -26.62
C TYR A 215 -3.39 18.11 -27.72
N LYS A 216 -3.58 16.84 -28.11
CA LYS A 216 -2.78 16.08 -29.09
C LYS A 216 -3.74 15.23 -29.96
N PRO A 217 -4.68 15.84 -30.70
CA PRO A 217 -5.80 15.12 -31.32
C PRO A 217 -5.40 14.14 -32.43
N ASN A 218 -4.16 14.19 -32.94
CA ASN A 218 -3.64 13.23 -33.92
C ASN A 218 -2.94 12.03 -33.27
N SER A 219 -2.78 12.04 -31.95
CA SER A 219 -2.15 10.96 -31.17
C SER A 219 -3.14 9.86 -30.77
N LYS A 220 -2.63 8.64 -30.60
CA LYS A 220 -3.38 7.50 -30.05
C LYS A 220 -2.79 7.00 -28.74
N VAL A 221 -3.60 6.25 -28.00
CA VAL A 221 -3.21 5.47 -26.83
C VAL A 221 -3.32 4.00 -27.19
N ILE A 222 -2.19 3.29 -27.22
CA ILE A 222 -2.12 1.88 -27.58
C ILE A 222 -1.77 1.09 -26.32
N ILE A 223 -2.63 0.15 -25.96
CA ILE A 223 -2.44 -0.73 -24.82
C ILE A 223 -1.93 -2.07 -25.34
N LEU A 224 -0.71 -2.42 -24.96
CA LEU A 224 -0.05 -3.68 -25.30
C LEU A 224 -0.13 -4.59 -24.08
N ASP A 225 -1.15 -5.45 -24.05
CA ASP A 225 -1.53 -6.21 -22.87
C ASP A 225 -1.00 -7.65 -22.90
N ASP A 226 -0.31 -8.07 -21.82
CA ASP A 226 0.10 -9.47 -21.59
C ASP A 226 -1.07 -10.39 -21.15
N LYS A 227 -2.31 -9.94 -21.36
CA LYS A 227 -3.54 -10.66 -20.95
C LYS A 227 -4.55 -10.75 -22.08
N GLU A 228 -5.38 -11.79 -22.03
CA GLU A 228 -6.52 -11.98 -22.94
C GLU A 228 -7.78 -11.22 -22.52
N LYS A 229 -7.89 -10.93 -21.23
CA LYS A 229 -9.02 -10.21 -20.64
C LYS A 229 -8.55 -9.35 -19.50
N PHE A 230 -9.29 -8.28 -19.25
CA PHE A 230 -8.98 -7.37 -18.14
C PHE A 230 -10.20 -6.95 -17.32
N SER A 231 -9.91 -6.35 -16.16
CA SER A 231 -10.94 -5.94 -15.20
C SER A 231 -11.87 -4.90 -15.80
N LYS A 232 -13.18 -5.16 -15.75
CA LYS A 232 -14.25 -4.30 -16.31
C LYS A 232 -14.17 -4.09 -17.83
N GLN A 233 -13.57 -5.01 -18.58
CA GLN A 233 -13.32 -4.87 -20.01
C GLN A 233 -14.54 -4.39 -20.82
N GLY A 234 -15.70 -5.04 -20.68
CA GLY A 234 -16.91 -4.63 -21.41
C GLY A 234 -17.33 -3.18 -21.14
N LEU A 235 -17.24 -2.73 -19.89
CA LEU A 235 -17.58 -1.36 -19.50
C LEU A 235 -16.58 -0.33 -20.04
N PHE A 236 -15.28 -0.66 -19.97
CA PHE A 236 -14.24 0.20 -20.54
C PHE A 236 -14.38 0.30 -22.06
N MET A 237 -14.51 -0.83 -22.77
CA MET A 237 -14.66 -0.85 -24.23
C MET A 237 -15.91 -0.06 -24.67
N LYS A 238 -17.06 -0.23 -23.99
CA LYS A 238 -18.27 0.57 -24.25
C LYS A 238 -18.02 2.07 -24.03
N GLY A 239 -17.33 2.42 -22.95
CA GLY A 239 -16.97 3.80 -22.65
C GLY A 239 -16.02 4.39 -23.69
N TRP A 240 -15.03 3.63 -24.15
CA TRP A 240 -14.04 4.05 -25.14
C TRP A 240 -14.65 4.25 -26.52
N GLU A 241 -15.47 3.31 -26.98
CA GLU A 241 -16.22 3.44 -28.24
C GLU A 241 -17.05 4.73 -28.25
N ARG A 242 -17.76 5.00 -27.15
CA ARG A 242 -18.61 6.18 -27.02
C ARG A 242 -17.82 7.50 -26.94
N LEU A 243 -16.73 7.53 -26.18
CA LEU A 243 -16.07 8.79 -25.78
C LEU A 243 -14.85 9.13 -26.62
N TYR A 244 -14.15 8.12 -27.12
CA TYR A 244 -12.82 8.22 -27.70
C TYR A 244 -12.71 7.62 -29.10
N GLY A 245 -13.68 6.82 -29.55
CA GLY A 245 -13.64 6.22 -30.88
C GLY A 245 -12.37 5.40 -31.09
N ASP A 246 -11.58 5.76 -32.09
CA ASP A 246 -10.35 5.06 -32.48
C ASP A 246 -9.07 5.63 -31.83
N ILE A 247 -9.20 6.55 -30.86
CA ILE A 247 -8.06 7.10 -30.09
C ILE A 247 -7.42 6.01 -29.22
N ILE A 248 -8.21 5.08 -28.68
CA ILE A 248 -7.70 3.99 -27.85
C ILE A 248 -7.70 2.69 -28.67
N GLU A 249 -6.54 2.05 -28.71
CA GLU A 249 -6.38 0.71 -29.24
C GLU A 249 -5.96 -0.24 -28.10
N TRP A 250 -6.62 -1.40 -27.99
CA TRP A 250 -6.24 -2.44 -27.04
C TRP A 250 -5.92 -3.73 -27.80
N ARG A 251 -4.72 -4.25 -27.57
CA ARG A 251 -4.25 -5.53 -28.12
C ARG A 251 -4.06 -6.50 -26.96
N SER A 252 -4.75 -7.64 -27.04
CA SER A 252 -4.53 -8.76 -26.11
C SER A 252 -3.21 -9.46 -26.40
N ALA A 253 -2.78 -10.36 -25.51
CA ALA A 253 -1.54 -11.10 -25.70
C ALA A 253 -1.51 -11.86 -27.03
N SER A 254 -2.57 -12.60 -27.37
CA SER A 254 -2.70 -13.32 -28.65
C SER A 254 -2.83 -12.42 -29.87
N MET A 255 -3.02 -11.11 -29.67
CA MET A 255 -3.15 -10.10 -30.72
C MET A 255 -1.95 -9.14 -30.71
N GLY A 256 -0.78 -9.60 -30.25
CA GLY A 256 0.47 -8.83 -30.28
C GLY A 256 0.65 -7.87 -29.12
N GLY A 257 -0.18 -7.94 -28.09
CA GLY A 257 -0.07 -7.10 -26.91
C GLY A 257 1.09 -7.48 -25.98
N LYS A 258 1.69 -8.67 -26.14
CA LYS A 258 2.76 -9.11 -25.25
C LYS A 258 4.07 -8.39 -25.58
N VAL A 259 4.59 -7.64 -24.59
CA VAL A 259 5.90 -6.97 -24.66
C VAL A 259 6.98 -7.86 -24.06
N SER A 260 8.03 -8.17 -24.83
CA SER A 260 9.18 -8.98 -24.37
C SER A 260 10.41 -8.17 -24.04
N GLY A 261 10.56 -6.97 -24.63
CA GLY A 261 11.72 -6.11 -24.43
C GLY A 261 11.42 -4.65 -24.70
N VAL A 262 12.35 -3.77 -24.30
CA VAL A 262 12.29 -2.33 -24.55
C VAL A 262 13.66 -1.80 -24.93
N ASP A 263 13.69 -0.79 -25.80
CA ASP A 263 14.88 0.02 -26.06
C ASP A 263 14.58 1.48 -25.73
N ALA A 264 15.09 1.92 -24.58
CA ALA A 264 14.91 3.28 -24.09
C ALA A 264 15.65 4.35 -24.91
N SER A 265 16.62 3.96 -25.73
CA SER A 265 17.37 4.90 -26.58
C SER A 265 16.60 5.27 -27.85
N THR A 266 15.80 4.34 -28.36
CA THR A 266 14.97 4.52 -29.56
C THR A 266 13.49 4.70 -29.26
N MET A 267 13.09 4.62 -27.97
CA MET A 267 11.70 4.68 -27.51
C MET A 267 10.83 3.64 -28.23
N THR A 268 11.26 2.38 -28.14
CA THR A 268 10.55 1.23 -28.71
C THR A 268 10.29 0.15 -27.67
N VAL A 269 9.26 -0.65 -27.95
CA VAL A 269 8.98 -1.92 -27.28
C VAL A 269 8.97 -3.05 -28.30
N GLU A 270 9.46 -4.21 -27.91
CA GLU A 270 9.46 -5.42 -28.73
C GLU A 270 8.19 -6.23 -28.45
N THR A 271 7.44 -6.53 -29.50
CA THR A 271 6.25 -7.41 -29.46
C THR A 271 6.45 -8.63 -30.36
N GLU A 272 5.55 -9.60 -30.29
CA GLU A 272 5.54 -10.75 -31.20
C GLU A 272 5.43 -10.35 -32.68
N PHE A 273 4.82 -9.19 -32.98
CA PHE A 273 4.65 -8.68 -34.35
C PHE A 273 5.74 -7.69 -34.77
N GLY A 274 6.78 -7.52 -33.96
CA GLY A 274 7.92 -6.64 -34.21
C GLY A 274 7.94 -5.40 -33.30
N PRO A 275 8.91 -4.50 -33.54
CA PRO A 275 9.11 -3.32 -32.71
C PRO A 275 8.01 -2.28 -32.92
N GLU A 276 7.55 -1.68 -31.83
CA GLU A 276 6.60 -0.57 -31.83
C GLU A 276 7.18 0.66 -31.13
N SER A 277 7.15 1.81 -31.79
CA SER A 277 7.62 3.08 -31.25
C SER A 277 6.50 3.88 -30.57
N GLY A 278 6.84 4.62 -29.52
CA GLY A 278 5.94 5.57 -28.86
C GLY A 278 6.65 6.87 -28.52
N GLY A 279 5.95 8.00 -28.60
CA GLY A 279 6.45 9.27 -28.07
C GLY A 279 6.50 9.27 -26.54
N VAL A 280 5.63 8.47 -25.92
CA VAL A 280 5.63 8.18 -24.48
C VAL A 280 5.36 6.69 -24.30
N ILE A 281 6.14 6.02 -23.46
CA ILE A 281 5.98 4.58 -23.19
C ILE A 281 5.88 4.38 -21.67
N ASN A 282 4.71 3.91 -21.22
CA ASN A 282 4.42 3.57 -19.84
C ASN A 282 4.54 2.05 -19.64
N VAL A 283 5.70 1.59 -19.18
CA VAL A 283 5.95 0.16 -18.92
C VAL A 283 5.64 -0.17 -17.47
N ILE A 284 4.63 -1.01 -17.23
CA ILE A 284 4.26 -1.47 -15.90
C ILE A 284 4.80 -2.90 -15.73
N PRO A 285 5.96 -3.08 -15.06
CA PRO A 285 6.57 -4.41 -14.98
C PRO A 285 5.76 -5.32 -14.03
N PRO A 286 5.94 -6.65 -14.14
CA PRO A 286 5.46 -7.60 -13.15
C PRO A 286 5.90 -7.22 -11.73
N GLN A 287 5.06 -7.57 -10.75
CA GLN A 287 5.20 -7.11 -9.37
C GLN A 287 5.42 -8.27 -8.40
N MET A 288 5.90 -7.92 -7.20
CA MET A 288 6.08 -8.83 -6.07
C MET A 288 5.89 -8.06 -4.75
N ALA A 289 5.93 -8.74 -3.61
CA ALA A 289 5.88 -8.06 -2.31
C ALA A 289 7.09 -7.11 -2.14
N GLY A 290 6.86 -6.00 -1.42
CA GLY A 290 7.89 -5.03 -1.09
C GLY A 290 9.16 -5.67 -0.51
N LYS A 291 10.33 -5.12 -0.86
CA LYS A 291 11.66 -5.67 -0.57
C LYS A 291 11.83 -6.23 0.85
N ILE A 292 11.44 -5.47 1.88
CA ILE A 292 11.60 -5.90 3.29
C ILE A 292 10.82 -7.18 3.63
N ALA A 293 9.66 -7.43 2.99
CA ALA A 293 8.94 -8.68 3.20
C ALA A 293 9.69 -9.88 2.61
N ARG A 294 10.36 -9.69 1.47
CA ARG A 294 11.17 -10.73 0.83
C ARG A 294 12.43 -11.01 1.64
N GLU A 295 13.17 -9.97 2.02
CA GLU A 295 14.41 -10.09 2.79
C GLU A 295 14.18 -10.65 4.19
N ALA A 296 13.03 -10.36 4.80
CA ALA A 296 12.64 -10.96 6.08
C ALA A 296 12.14 -12.40 5.95
N GLY A 297 12.07 -12.98 4.75
CA GLY A 297 11.56 -14.34 4.55
C GLY A 297 10.06 -14.49 4.81
N LEU A 298 9.27 -13.43 4.61
CA LEU A 298 7.80 -13.47 4.78
C LEU A 298 7.07 -13.92 3.51
N THR A 299 7.75 -14.14 2.39
CA THR A 299 7.16 -14.54 1.11
C THR A 299 7.33 -16.02 0.81
N ASP A 300 6.36 -16.60 0.10
CA ASP A 300 6.51 -17.92 -0.52
C ASP A 300 7.15 -17.83 -1.93
N SER A 301 7.16 -18.95 -2.67
CA SER A 301 7.74 -19.04 -4.02
C SER A 301 7.04 -18.17 -5.07
N SER A 302 5.81 -17.70 -4.81
CA SER A 302 5.12 -16.74 -5.69
C SER A 302 5.70 -15.32 -5.56
N GLY A 303 6.47 -15.05 -4.50
CA GLY A 303 6.96 -13.72 -4.16
C GLY A 303 5.97 -12.86 -3.39
N TRP A 304 4.88 -13.45 -2.87
CA TRP A 304 3.88 -12.81 -2.01
C TRP A 304 3.80 -13.51 -0.65
N CYS A 305 3.20 -12.85 0.35
CA CYS A 305 3.21 -13.33 1.73
C CYS A 305 1.98 -14.19 2.07
N PRO A 306 2.15 -15.49 2.38
CA PRO A 306 1.05 -16.31 2.87
C PRO A 306 0.67 -15.91 4.31
N VAL A 307 -0.62 -15.75 4.56
CA VAL A 307 -1.14 -15.25 5.83
C VAL A 307 -2.34 -16.06 6.31
N ASN A 308 -2.52 -16.11 7.63
CA ASN A 308 -3.75 -16.55 8.25
C ASN A 308 -4.89 -15.59 7.83
N PRO A 309 -5.97 -16.09 7.21
CA PRO A 309 -6.99 -15.23 6.64
C PRO A 309 -7.89 -14.54 7.69
N ILE A 310 -7.79 -14.91 8.98
CA ILE A 310 -8.54 -14.28 10.08
C ILE A 310 -7.79 -13.07 10.62
N THR A 311 -6.48 -13.23 10.87
CA THR A 311 -5.67 -12.24 11.58
C THR A 311 -4.65 -11.52 10.70
N PHE A 312 -4.46 -11.99 9.47
CA PHE A 312 -3.34 -11.62 8.60
C PHE A 312 -1.95 -11.95 9.19
N GLU A 313 -1.87 -12.77 10.24
CA GLU A 313 -0.60 -13.24 10.78
C GLU A 313 0.13 -14.08 9.72
N SER A 314 1.43 -13.87 9.55
CA SER A 314 2.25 -14.62 8.61
C SER A 314 2.18 -16.11 8.94
N SER A 315 2.05 -16.93 7.90
CA SER A 315 2.15 -18.39 8.05
C SER A 315 3.60 -18.86 8.26
N ILE A 316 4.57 -17.95 8.13
CA ILE A 316 6.01 -18.24 8.22
C ILE A 316 6.56 -17.73 9.55
N HIS A 317 6.25 -16.47 9.92
CA HIS A 317 6.76 -15.83 11.14
C HIS A 317 5.63 -15.45 12.11
N PRO A 318 5.36 -16.27 13.15
CA PRO A 318 4.39 -15.94 14.19
C PRO A 318 4.71 -14.59 14.86
N GLY A 319 3.68 -13.80 15.17
CA GLY A 319 3.87 -12.45 15.69
C GLY A 319 3.88 -11.34 14.64
N ALA A 320 4.21 -11.65 13.39
CA ALA A 320 4.18 -10.70 12.28
C ALA A 320 2.89 -10.82 11.46
N HIS A 321 2.28 -9.70 11.08
CA HIS A 321 1.04 -9.63 10.32
C HIS A 321 1.28 -8.90 8.99
N VAL A 322 1.02 -9.55 7.86
CA VAL A 322 1.26 -8.95 6.54
C VAL A 322 -0.06 -8.53 5.90
N ILE A 323 -0.17 -7.25 5.52
CA ILE A 323 -1.40 -6.67 4.97
C ILE A 323 -1.12 -5.80 3.74
N GLY A 324 -2.18 -5.51 2.98
CA GLY A 324 -2.10 -4.74 1.74
C GLY A 324 -1.59 -5.59 0.58
N ASP A 325 -0.96 -4.94 -0.40
CA ASP A 325 -0.56 -5.63 -1.63
C ASP A 325 0.42 -6.78 -1.39
N ALA A 326 1.23 -6.74 -0.34
CA ALA A 326 2.22 -7.77 -0.05
C ALA A 326 1.61 -9.15 0.28
N CYS A 327 0.39 -9.21 0.80
CA CYS A 327 -0.22 -10.46 1.26
C CYS A 327 -0.97 -11.23 0.17
N ILE A 328 -1.17 -12.52 0.44
CA ILE A 328 -2.07 -13.41 -0.32
C ILE A 328 -3.43 -13.42 0.40
N ALA A 329 -4.39 -12.66 -0.13
CA ALA A 329 -5.69 -12.41 0.49
C ALA A 329 -6.87 -13.07 -0.26
N GLY A 330 -6.64 -14.26 -0.84
CA GLY A 330 -7.65 -14.99 -1.61
C GLY A 330 -8.21 -14.14 -2.77
N ALA A 331 -9.53 -14.00 -2.82
CA ALA A 331 -10.23 -13.28 -3.88
C ALA A 331 -10.11 -11.73 -3.82
N MET A 332 -9.50 -11.16 -2.78
CA MET A 332 -9.36 -9.71 -2.68
C MET A 332 -8.30 -9.17 -3.67
N PRO A 333 -8.59 -8.09 -4.41
CA PRO A 333 -7.61 -7.45 -5.26
C PRO A 333 -6.56 -6.70 -4.43
N LYS A 334 -5.35 -6.58 -4.98
CA LYS A 334 -4.28 -5.72 -4.44
C LYS A 334 -4.64 -4.25 -4.69
N SER A 335 -5.33 -3.60 -3.75
CA SER A 335 -5.90 -2.26 -3.92
C SER A 335 -5.88 -1.47 -2.61
N GLY A 336 -6.00 -0.14 -2.70
CA GLY A 336 -6.04 0.72 -1.52
C GLY A 336 -7.22 0.42 -0.58
N PHE A 337 -8.40 0.12 -1.12
CA PHE A 337 -9.57 -0.20 -0.30
C PHE A 337 -9.38 -1.58 0.38
N ALA A 338 -8.94 -2.60 -0.36
CA ALA A 338 -8.60 -3.88 0.23
C ALA A 338 -7.56 -3.74 1.35
N ALA A 339 -6.47 -3.00 1.12
CA ALA A 339 -5.43 -2.75 2.12
C ALA A 339 -5.97 -2.08 3.39
N SER A 340 -6.84 -1.06 3.25
CA SER A 340 -7.47 -0.42 4.40
C SER A 340 -8.42 -1.37 5.15
N SER A 341 -9.22 -2.15 4.42
CA SER A 341 -10.11 -3.16 5.01
C SER A 341 -9.32 -4.21 5.80
N GLN A 342 -8.21 -4.68 5.24
CA GLN A 342 -7.29 -5.63 5.88
C GLN A 342 -6.62 -5.00 7.11
N GLY A 343 -6.19 -3.73 7.03
CA GLY A 343 -5.59 -3.02 8.14
C GLY A 343 -6.51 -2.91 9.36
N LYS A 344 -7.82 -2.68 9.14
CA LYS A 344 -8.83 -2.66 10.21
C LYS A 344 -9.03 -4.04 10.84
N VAL A 345 -9.09 -5.09 10.01
CA VAL A 345 -9.20 -6.48 10.49
C VAL A 345 -7.97 -6.89 11.29
N ALA A 346 -6.77 -6.62 10.77
CA ALA A 346 -5.51 -6.91 11.46
C ALA A 346 -5.42 -6.16 12.79
N ALA A 347 -5.78 -4.88 12.83
CA ALA A 347 -5.84 -4.10 14.07
C ALA A 347 -6.74 -4.75 15.13
N ALA A 348 -7.99 -5.08 14.76
CA ALA A 348 -8.92 -5.73 15.67
C ALA A 348 -8.45 -7.13 16.11
N GLY A 349 -7.86 -7.91 15.20
CA GLY A 349 -7.29 -9.22 15.48
C GLY A 349 -6.13 -9.15 16.46
N ILE A 350 -5.18 -8.24 16.22
CA ILE A 350 -4.00 -7.99 17.07
C ILE A 350 -4.43 -7.60 18.49
N ILE A 351 -5.37 -6.66 18.64
CA ILE A 351 -5.91 -6.26 19.94
C ILE A 351 -6.49 -7.48 20.68
N ARG A 352 -7.28 -8.31 20.00
CA ARG A 352 -7.88 -9.51 20.61
C ARG A 352 -6.82 -10.52 21.05
N LEU A 353 -5.83 -10.80 20.18
CA LEU A 353 -4.70 -11.69 20.51
C LEU A 353 -3.95 -11.18 21.74
N MET A 354 -3.67 -9.88 21.78
CA MET A 354 -2.98 -9.23 22.90
C MET A 354 -3.81 -9.27 24.20
N GLN A 355 -5.14 -9.36 24.11
CA GLN A 355 -6.04 -9.54 25.25
C GLN A 355 -6.26 -11.02 25.61
N GLY A 356 -5.56 -11.97 24.97
CA GLY A 356 -5.77 -13.40 25.16
C GLY A 356 -7.12 -13.91 24.64
N LYS A 357 -7.77 -13.17 23.74
CA LYS A 357 -9.07 -13.51 23.16
C LYS A 357 -8.92 -14.10 21.76
N VAL A 358 -9.84 -14.99 21.40
CA VAL A 358 -9.92 -15.56 20.05
C VAL A 358 -10.36 -14.47 19.06
N PRO A 359 -9.62 -14.24 17.96
CA PRO A 359 -10.03 -13.34 16.88
C PRO A 359 -11.32 -13.78 16.20
N ALA A 360 -12.16 -12.83 15.80
CA ALA A 360 -13.40 -13.12 15.10
C ALA A 360 -13.14 -13.31 13.60
N PRO A 361 -13.92 -14.15 12.89
CA PRO A 361 -13.88 -14.23 11.44
C PRO A 361 -14.08 -12.84 10.80
N PRO A 362 -13.32 -12.49 9.76
CA PRO A 362 -13.36 -11.16 9.20
C PRO A 362 -14.52 -10.96 8.24
N SER A 363 -15.00 -9.72 8.18
CA SER A 363 -15.81 -9.20 7.08
C SER A 363 -14.97 -8.17 6.34
N LEU A 364 -14.76 -8.37 5.04
CA LEU A 364 -13.87 -7.55 4.23
C LEU A 364 -14.65 -6.98 3.04
N VAL A 365 -14.23 -5.81 2.57
CA VAL A 365 -14.87 -5.14 1.43
C VAL A 365 -13.83 -4.52 0.50
N ASN A 366 -14.18 -4.39 -0.77
CA ASN A 366 -13.41 -3.65 -1.75
C ASN A 366 -14.33 -2.97 -2.76
N THR A 367 -13.98 -1.75 -3.16
CA THR A 367 -14.50 -1.10 -4.35
C THR A 367 -13.36 -0.46 -5.12
N CYS A 368 -13.30 -0.68 -6.43
CA CYS A 368 -12.37 0.02 -7.33
C CYS A 368 -13.15 0.82 -8.38
N TYR A 369 -13.28 2.13 -8.15
CA TYR A 369 -13.74 3.07 -9.16
C TYR A 369 -12.69 3.28 -10.24
N SER A 370 -13.15 3.58 -11.45
CA SER A 370 -12.31 4.03 -12.56
C SER A 370 -13.03 5.13 -13.32
N LEU A 371 -12.38 6.29 -13.43
CA LEU A 371 -12.88 7.40 -14.20
C LEU A 371 -12.50 7.20 -15.67
N VAL A 372 -13.50 7.00 -16.53
CA VAL A 372 -13.29 6.91 -17.98
C VAL A 372 -13.16 8.31 -18.59
N ALA A 373 -13.96 9.27 -18.11
CA ALA A 373 -13.91 10.70 -18.42
C ALA A 373 -14.43 11.52 -17.23
N PRO A 374 -14.24 12.85 -17.14
CA PRO A 374 -14.59 13.65 -15.96
C PRO A 374 -15.99 13.46 -15.35
N GLY A 375 -16.98 13.11 -16.18
CA GLY A 375 -18.37 12.80 -15.79
C GLY A 375 -18.81 11.38 -16.14
N TYR A 376 -17.88 10.44 -16.29
CA TYR A 376 -18.16 9.04 -16.63
C TYR A 376 -17.24 8.14 -15.82
N ALA A 377 -17.76 7.45 -14.81
CA ALA A 377 -17.00 6.45 -14.08
C ALA A 377 -17.73 5.10 -14.01
N ILE A 378 -16.94 4.07 -13.74
CA ILE A 378 -17.40 2.69 -13.59
C ILE A 378 -16.70 2.04 -12.39
N SER A 379 -17.38 1.12 -11.71
CA SER A 379 -16.86 0.47 -10.51
C SER A 379 -16.93 -1.05 -10.58
N VAL A 380 -16.12 -1.66 -9.72
CA VAL A 380 -16.27 -3.06 -9.30
C VAL A 380 -16.26 -3.06 -7.79
N ALA A 381 -17.28 -3.66 -7.18
CA ALA A 381 -17.43 -3.79 -5.74
C ALA A 381 -17.57 -5.27 -5.36
N ALA A 382 -17.09 -5.62 -4.16
CA ALA A 382 -17.28 -6.95 -3.59
C ALA A 382 -17.25 -6.91 -2.06
N VAL A 383 -18.07 -7.77 -1.46
CA VAL A 383 -18.00 -8.12 -0.04
C VAL A 383 -17.43 -9.53 0.06
N TYR A 384 -16.54 -9.75 1.02
CA TYR A 384 -15.83 -11.02 1.17
C TYR A 384 -16.09 -11.64 2.53
N LYS A 385 -16.06 -12.97 2.55
CA LYS A 385 -16.14 -13.79 3.77
C LYS A 385 -15.04 -14.84 3.77
N LEU A 386 -14.74 -15.37 4.95
CA LEU A 386 -13.90 -16.56 5.09
C LEU A 386 -14.71 -17.84 4.85
N THR A 387 -14.12 -18.78 4.12
CA THR A 387 -14.59 -20.16 3.90
C THR A 387 -13.45 -21.15 4.06
N SER A 388 -13.71 -22.45 3.90
CA SER A 388 -12.66 -23.49 3.84
C SER A 388 -11.62 -23.22 2.74
N ASP A 389 -12.03 -22.57 1.66
CA ASP A 389 -11.20 -22.28 0.48
C ASP A 389 -10.45 -20.95 0.61
N GLY A 390 -10.51 -20.32 1.80
CA GLY A 390 -9.94 -19.01 2.08
C GLY A 390 -10.95 -17.86 1.95
N ILE A 391 -10.44 -16.66 1.69
CA ILE A 391 -11.25 -15.44 1.53
C ILE A 391 -11.88 -15.45 0.14
N VAL A 392 -13.21 -15.49 0.07
CA VAL A 392 -13.99 -15.55 -1.17
C VAL A 392 -15.03 -14.44 -1.23
N SER A 393 -15.39 -14.02 -2.45
CA SER A 393 -16.48 -13.07 -2.66
C SER A 393 -17.83 -13.70 -2.28
N ILE A 394 -18.70 -12.94 -1.63
CA ILE A 394 -20.06 -13.36 -1.32
C ILE A 394 -20.91 -13.28 -2.59
N LYS A 395 -21.46 -14.42 -3.03
CA LYS A 395 -22.35 -14.48 -4.19
C LYS A 395 -23.54 -13.53 -4.00
N GLY A 396 -23.75 -12.65 -4.98
CA GLY A 396 -24.84 -11.65 -4.96
C GLY A 396 -24.53 -10.37 -4.19
N ALA A 397 -23.34 -10.22 -3.59
CA ALA A 397 -22.93 -8.99 -2.92
C ALA A 397 -21.81 -8.28 -3.72
N GLY A 398 -22.11 -7.07 -4.18
CA GLY A 398 -21.22 -6.30 -5.07
C GLY A 398 -21.58 -6.52 -6.55
N GLY A 399 -20.58 -6.42 -7.43
CA GLY A 399 -20.76 -6.50 -8.88
C GLY A 399 -20.01 -5.40 -9.62
N LEU A 400 -20.29 -5.31 -10.90
CA LEU A 400 -19.84 -4.24 -11.77
C LEU A 400 -20.95 -3.19 -11.91
N THR A 401 -20.61 -1.98 -12.32
CA THR A 401 -21.57 -1.07 -12.97
C THR A 401 -22.37 -1.86 -14.02
N PRO A 402 -23.70 -1.72 -14.08
CA PRO A 402 -24.49 -2.39 -15.11
C PRO A 402 -24.06 -1.98 -16.52
N MET A 403 -24.04 -2.93 -17.46
CA MET A 403 -23.66 -2.65 -18.85
C MET A 403 -24.64 -1.71 -19.55
N ASP A 404 -25.88 -1.62 -19.05
CA ASP A 404 -26.96 -0.76 -19.50
C ASP A 404 -27.11 0.51 -18.66
N ALA A 405 -26.14 0.83 -17.79
CA ALA A 405 -26.17 2.05 -17.00
C ALA A 405 -26.30 3.31 -17.88
N ASP A 406 -27.18 4.22 -17.45
CA ASP A 406 -27.45 5.49 -18.14
C ASP A 406 -26.45 6.60 -17.77
N ASP A 407 -26.60 7.76 -18.39
CA ASP A 407 -25.67 8.88 -18.23
C ASP A 407 -25.67 9.46 -16.82
N ASP A 408 -26.84 9.48 -16.17
CA ASP A 408 -26.98 9.98 -14.81
C ASP A 408 -26.25 9.04 -13.84
N GLN A 409 -26.44 7.73 -13.99
CA GLN A 409 -25.74 6.72 -13.18
C GLN A 409 -24.21 6.79 -13.36
N LEU A 410 -23.72 6.92 -14.59
CA LEU A 410 -22.28 7.00 -14.89
C LEU A 410 -21.65 8.30 -14.36
N SER A 411 -22.42 9.40 -14.38
CA SER A 411 -22.05 10.69 -13.81
C SER A 411 -22.06 10.67 -12.28
N GLU A 412 -23.05 10.04 -11.67
CA GLU A 412 -23.13 9.81 -10.23
C GLU A 412 -21.95 8.96 -9.75
N GLU A 413 -21.58 7.89 -10.46
CA GLU A 413 -20.39 7.10 -10.13
C GLU A 413 -19.10 7.93 -10.14
N ALA A 414 -18.97 8.91 -11.06
CA ALA A 414 -17.82 9.81 -11.06
C ALA A 414 -17.82 10.72 -9.82
N THR A 415 -18.99 11.15 -9.36
CA THR A 415 -19.16 11.89 -8.10
C THR A 415 -18.82 11.01 -6.90
N TYR A 416 -19.30 9.76 -6.88
CA TYR A 416 -19.03 8.80 -5.82
C TYR A 416 -17.56 8.39 -5.76
N ALA A 417 -16.85 8.30 -6.89
CA ALA A 417 -15.42 8.08 -6.90
C ALA A 417 -14.67 9.18 -6.13
N ARG A 418 -15.02 10.45 -6.35
CA ARG A 418 -14.44 11.60 -5.61
C ARG A 418 -14.78 11.52 -4.12
N GLY A 419 -16.03 11.20 -3.81
CA GLY A 419 -16.49 11.01 -2.43
C GLY A 419 -15.74 9.88 -1.73
N TRP A 420 -15.58 8.74 -2.39
CA TRP A 420 -14.80 7.60 -1.92
C TRP A 420 -13.36 8.01 -1.61
N TYR A 421 -12.69 8.71 -2.53
CA TYR A 421 -11.30 9.11 -2.36
C TYR A 421 -11.13 10.04 -1.14
N LYS A 422 -11.98 11.06 -1.03
CA LYS A 422 -11.96 11.97 0.13
C LYS A 422 -12.19 11.21 1.44
N ASN A 423 -13.17 10.30 1.46
CA ASN A 423 -13.55 9.58 2.67
C ASN A 423 -12.49 8.56 3.09
N ILE A 424 -11.91 7.80 2.16
CA ILE A 424 -10.86 6.84 2.49
C ILE A 424 -9.58 7.56 2.92
N ALA A 425 -9.20 8.67 2.26
CA ALA A 425 -8.06 9.46 2.70
C ALA A 425 -8.25 9.99 4.13
N GLN A 426 -9.42 10.56 4.43
CA GLN A 426 -9.76 11.02 5.78
C GLN A 426 -9.80 9.88 6.81
N ASP A 427 -10.34 8.72 6.45
CA ASP A 427 -10.39 7.56 7.35
C ASP A 427 -9.00 7.04 7.70
N ILE A 428 -8.01 7.20 6.81
CA ILE A 428 -6.65 6.67 7.01
C ILE A 428 -5.72 7.71 7.63
N TRP A 429 -5.56 8.86 6.96
CA TRP A 429 -4.59 9.90 7.32
C TRP A 429 -5.22 11.12 8.02
N GLY A 430 -6.55 11.16 8.17
CA GLY A 430 -7.30 12.27 8.76
C GLY A 430 -7.94 12.03 10.13
#